data_AF-A0A1X2G705-F1
#
_entry.id   AF-A0A1X2G705-F1
#
_cell.length_a   1.000
_cell.length_b   1.000
_cell.length_c   1.000
_cell.angle_alpha   90.00
_cell.angle_beta   90.00
_cell.angle_gamma   90.00
#
_symmetry.space_group_name_H-M   'P 1'
#
loop_
_entity.id
_entity.type
_entity.pdbx_description
1 polymer ?
#
loop_
_entity_poly.entity_id
_entity_poly.type
_entity_poly.pdbx_seq_one_letter_code
_entity_poly.pdbx_strand_id
1 'polypeptide(L)'
;MPSLPTSSSGKIDLRAMLDKGIIPKRDQQLKASRKPSAPAAAAKKVEATPVAKKENPYLSKEALPYHGRSRKTRPMRFVEPGKFVEKAEQQRSKAQLERLKEQVAAKVQQAGMQVDLDISDKALKREQPPVVEWWDAPLLPHQSYDDLPIDPTQLTSLVTSYVHHPVQITPPNENTKPVTRALRLTKTETKKLRRQRRREMLKDKQDKIRLGLLPPDPPKVKISNLMRVLGDEAILDPTKVEAKVRKEMEMRQRMHDEANAARKLTPDERRNKTVAKQKEDQDAGIEAAVFKYGQP
;
A
#
# COMPACT_ATOMS: atom_id res chain seq x y z
N MET A 1 24.10 44.79 -18.62
CA MET A 1 23.49 44.21 -17.40
C MET A 1 24.41 43.11 -16.89
N PRO A 2 24.86 43.13 -15.62
CA PRO A 2 25.69 42.06 -15.07
C PRO A 2 24.90 40.75 -14.96
N SER A 3 25.49 39.62 -15.38
CA SER A 3 24.87 38.29 -15.32
C SER A 3 24.82 37.75 -13.90
N LEU A 4 23.71 37.11 -13.53
CA LEU A 4 23.53 36.49 -12.21
C LEU A 4 24.41 35.24 -12.08
N PRO A 5 25.17 35.06 -10.98
CA PRO A 5 26.00 33.89 -10.80
C PRO A 5 25.13 32.63 -10.57
N THR A 6 25.37 31.60 -11.38
CA THR A 6 24.75 30.28 -11.28
C THR A 6 25.77 29.25 -10.80
N SER A 7 25.29 28.29 -10.00
CA SER A 7 26.05 27.12 -9.56
C SER A 7 26.24 26.12 -10.73
N SER A 8 27.17 25.17 -10.62
CA SER A 8 27.41 24.14 -11.66
C SER A 8 26.18 23.27 -11.98
N SER A 9 25.15 23.33 -11.13
CA SER A 9 23.85 22.66 -11.30
C SER A 9 22.78 23.54 -11.97
N GLY A 10 23.15 24.72 -12.50
CA GLY A 10 22.24 25.63 -13.20
C GLY A 10 21.28 26.43 -12.30
N LYS A 11 21.37 26.28 -10.97
CA LYS A 11 20.58 27.04 -10.00
C LYS A 11 21.31 28.32 -9.58
N ILE A 12 20.55 29.36 -9.25
CA ILE A 12 21.06 30.66 -8.79
C ILE A 12 21.86 30.46 -7.49
N ASP A 13 23.11 30.93 -7.47
CA ASP A 13 24.01 30.74 -6.33
C ASP A 13 23.93 31.92 -5.34
N LEU A 14 23.12 31.74 -4.30
CA LEU A 14 22.83 32.77 -3.30
C LEU A 14 24.06 33.21 -2.49
N ARG A 15 25.06 32.34 -2.32
CA ARG A 15 26.31 32.70 -1.63
C ARG A 15 27.15 33.62 -2.49
N ALA A 16 27.33 33.28 -3.76
CA ALA A 16 28.04 34.11 -4.71
C ALA A 16 27.37 35.48 -4.92
N MET A 17 26.04 35.58 -4.78
CA MET A 17 25.32 36.86 -4.82
C MET A 17 25.56 37.74 -3.58
N LEU A 18 25.77 37.14 -2.41
CA LEU A 18 26.08 37.85 -1.16
C LEU A 18 27.52 38.39 -1.17
N ASP A 19 28.46 37.64 -1.74
CA ASP A 19 29.86 38.03 -1.84
C ASP A 19 30.10 39.08 -2.94
N LYS A 20 29.32 39.03 -4.03
CA LYS A 20 29.33 40.06 -5.10
C LYS A 20 28.52 41.31 -4.77
N GLY A 21 27.97 41.42 -3.55
CA GLY A 21 27.26 42.62 -3.08
C GLY A 21 25.90 42.86 -3.73
N ILE A 22 25.32 41.87 -4.41
CA ILE A 22 24.00 41.96 -5.07
C ILE A 22 22.88 41.85 -4.02
N ILE A 23 23.13 41.17 -2.90
CA ILE A 23 22.21 41.07 -1.76
C ILE A 23 22.75 41.97 -0.62
N PRO A 24 21.98 42.97 -0.13
CA PRO A 24 22.43 43.83 0.97
C PRO A 24 22.57 43.03 2.28
N LYS A 25 23.74 43.14 2.93
CA LYS A 25 24.00 42.56 4.25
C LYS A 25 23.24 43.36 5.31
N ARG A 26 22.44 42.68 6.13
CA ARG A 26 21.73 43.31 7.25
C ARG A 26 22.69 43.44 8.43
N ASP A 27 23.20 44.65 8.65
CA ASP A 27 24.02 44.96 9.84
C ASP A 27 23.18 44.83 11.11
N GLN A 28 23.57 43.90 11.99
CA GLN A 28 23.02 43.84 13.35
C GLN A 28 23.97 44.58 14.30
N GLN A 29 23.60 45.80 14.69
CA GLN A 29 24.20 46.46 15.85
C GLN A 29 23.52 45.95 17.14
N LEU A 30 24.15 44.98 17.80
CA LEU A 30 23.80 44.60 19.17
C LEU A 30 24.44 45.61 20.14
N LYS A 31 23.62 46.51 20.71
CA LYS A 31 24.03 47.34 21.85
C LYS A 31 24.14 46.45 23.09
N ALA A 32 25.37 46.18 23.52
CA ALA A 32 25.66 45.54 24.78
C ALA A 32 25.53 46.54 25.94
N SER A 33 24.51 46.41 26.77
CA SER A 33 24.42 47.07 28.08
C SER A 33 24.84 46.08 29.17
N ARG A 34 26.08 46.24 29.66
CA ARG A 34 26.62 45.54 30.83
C ARG A 34 25.96 46.12 32.10
N LYS A 35 25.35 45.26 32.92
CA LYS A 35 25.13 45.53 34.36
C LYS A 35 26.16 44.73 35.17
N PRO A 36 26.68 45.28 36.28
CA PRO A 36 27.79 44.69 37.02
C PRO A 36 27.35 43.50 37.87
N SER A 37 28.19 42.46 37.89
CA SER A 37 28.09 41.30 38.79
C SER A 37 28.59 41.67 40.18
N ALA A 38 27.75 41.50 41.20
CA ALA A 38 28.15 41.51 42.60
C ALA A 38 29.07 40.31 42.92
N PRO A 39 30.01 40.43 43.87
CA PRO A 39 31.07 39.45 44.09
C PRO A 39 30.55 38.15 44.74
N ALA A 40 31.11 37.03 44.28
CA ALA A 40 30.84 35.69 44.80
C ALA A 40 31.34 35.56 46.26
N ALA A 41 30.42 35.38 47.19
CA ALA A 41 30.73 34.95 48.55
C ALA A 41 31.03 33.44 48.56
N ALA A 42 32.23 33.09 49.00
CA ALA A 42 32.65 31.71 49.20
C ALA A 42 31.84 31.06 50.34
N ALA A 43 31.05 30.02 50.02
CA ALA A 43 30.34 29.22 51.01
C ALA A 43 30.93 27.81 51.09
N LYS A 44 31.21 27.42 52.34
CA LYS A 44 31.98 26.27 52.80
C LYS A 44 31.34 24.93 52.45
N LYS A 45 32.19 23.94 52.18
CA LYS A 45 31.85 22.52 52.08
C LYS A 45 31.52 22.01 53.48
N VAL A 46 30.25 21.69 53.74
CA VAL A 46 29.82 21.01 54.98
C VAL A 46 29.81 19.51 54.70
N GLU A 47 30.65 18.76 55.41
CA GLU A 47 30.60 17.30 55.44
C GLU A 47 29.33 16.86 56.17
N ALA A 48 28.45 16.14 55.47
CA ALA A 48 27.28 15.53 56.06
C ALA A 48 27.67 14.18 56.68
N THR A 49 27.49 14.06 58.00
CA THR A 49 27.55 12.80 58.76
C THR A 49 26.56 11.76 58.21
N PRO A 50 26.89 10.45 58.23
CA PRO A 50 26.03 9.43 57.66
C PRO A 50 24.80 9.20 58.54
N VAL A 51 23.62 9.54 58.03
CA VAL A 51 22.33 9.16 58.64
C VAL A 51 22.04 7.70 58.29
N ALA A 52 21.73 6.90 59.31
CA ALA A 52 21.39 5.49 59.19
C ALA A 52 20.20 5.27 58.23
N LYS A 53 20.38 4.38 57.24
CA LYS A 53 19.33 3.98 56.30
C LYS A 53 18.28 3.14 57.04
N LYS A 54 17.06 3.65 57.17
CA LYS A 54 15.89 2.82 57.49
C LYS A 54 15.53 1.99 56.26
N GLU A 55 15.67 0.67 56.35
CA GLU A 55 15.18 -0.24 55.31
C GLU A 55 13.64 -0.21 55.27
N ASN A 56 13.08 -0.19 54.06
CA ASN A 56 11.65 -0.06 53.84
C ASN A 56 10.94 -1.38 54.22
N PRO A 57 10.02 -1.40 55.21
CA PRO A 57 9.45 -2.63 55.77
C PRO A 57 8.60 -3.46 54.78
N TYR A 58 8.29 -2.91 53.60
CA TYR A 58 7.52 -3.59 52.55
C TYR A 58 8.38 -4.19 51.43
N LEU A 59 9.72 -4.08 51.51
CA LEU A 59 10.62 -4.68 50.53
C LEU A 59 11.08 -6.05 51.06
N SER A 60 10.37 -7.11 50.67
CA SER A 60 10.75 -8.49 51.04
C SER A 60 12.12 -8.86 50.46
N LYS A 61 12.99 -9.44 51.28
CA LYS A 61 14.35 -9.89 50.89
C LYS A 61 14.36 -11.19 50.08
N GLU A 62 13.19 -11.79 49.86
CA GLU A 62 13.03 -13.01 49.07
C GLU A 62 12.77 -12.65 47.60
N ALA A 63 13.86 -12.37 46.88
CA ALA A 63 13.82 -12.23 45.44
C ALA A 63 13.59 -13.60 44.79
N LEU A 64 12.36 -13.90 44.40
CA LEU A 64 12.08 -14.91 43.36
C LEU A 64 12.83 -14.50 42.07
N PRO A 65 13.38 -15.42 41.28
CA PRO A 65 14.14 -15.10 40.07
C PRO A 65 13.22 -14.57 38.96
N TYR A 66 12.86 -13.29 39.09
CA TYR A 66 12.07 -12.54 38.13
C TYR A 66 12.93 -12.24 36.91
N HIS A 67 12.75 -13.01 35.85
CA HIS A 67 13.33 -12.76 34.52
C HIS A 67 12.59 -11.63 33.77
N GLY A 68 12.18 -10.58 34.49
CA GLY A 68 11.69 -9.37 33.88
C GLY A 68 12.86 -8.59 33.30
N ARG A 69 12.90 -8.49 31.98
CA ARG A 69 13.82 -7.60 31.26
C ARG A 69 13.84 -6.24 31.95
N SER A 70 14.95 -5.90 32.59
CA SER A 70 15.23 -4.54 33.05
C SER A 70 15.10 -3.60 31.85
N ARG A 71 14.02 -2.82 31.80
CA ARG A 71 13.88 -1.75 30.82
C ARG A 71 14.93 -0.71 31.16
N LYS A 72 16.00 -0.63 30.35
CA LYS A 72 16.92 0.50 30.35
C LYS A 72 16.10 1.79 30.24
N THR A 73 16.14 2.63 31.26
CA THR A 73 15.48 3.94 31.24
C THR A 73 16.14 4.77 30.14
N ARG A 74 15.33 5.31 29.21
CA ARG A 74 15.86 6.18 28.15
C ARG A 74 16.25 7.51 28.81
N PRO A 75 17.46 8.04 28.58
CA PRO A 75 17.84 9.34 29.13
C PRO A 75 16.93 10.42 28.53
N MET A 76 16.54 11.40 29.37
CA MET A 76 15.79 12.56 28.90
C MET A 76 16.65 13.35 27.92
N ARG A 77 16.22 13.41 26.66
CA ARG A 77 16.84 14.25 25.64
C ARG A 77 16.07 15.57 25.59
N PHE A 78 16.56 16.54 26.36
CA PHE A 78 16.01 17.90 26.33
C PHE A 78 16.16 18.50 24.94
N VAL A 79 15.12 19.19 24.49
CA VAL A 79 15.16 19.94 23.23
C VAL A 79 15.79 21.29 23.50
N GLU A 80 16.67 21.73 22.60
CA GLU A 80 17.32 23.04 22.70
C GLU A 80 16.27 24.16 22.81
N PRO A 81 16.49 25.13 23.71
CA PRO A 81 15.58 26.27 23.85
C PRO A 81 15.50 27.02 22.52
N GLY A 82 14.29 27.38 22.10
CA GLY A 82 14.05 28.10 20.85
C GLY A 82 13.57 27.23 19.68
N LYS A 83 13.89 25.92 19.63
CA LYS A 83 13.48 25.05 18.50
C LYS A 83 11.97 25.05 18.23
N PHE A 84 11.16 25.05 19.29
CA PHE A 84 9.70 25.11 19.15
C PHE A 84 9.17 26.53 18.95
N VAL A 85 9.92 27.54 19.40
CA VAL A 85 9.58 28.95 19.17
C VAL A 85 9.77 29.28 17.69
N GLU A 86 10.90 28.89 17.10
CA GLU A 86 11.14 29.02 15.66
C GLU A 86 10.10 28.28 14.82
N LYS A 87 9.73 27.06 15.22
CA LYS A 87 8.69 26.30 14.54
C LYS A 87 7.32 26.99 14.62
N ALA A 88 7.00 27.59 15.77
CA ALA A 88 5.77 28.35 15.94
C ALA A 88 5.78 29.65 15.11
N GLU A 89 6.92 30.34 15.04
CA GLU A 89 7.07 31.54 14.21
C GLU A 89 6.97 31.24 12.72
N GLN A 90 7.55 30.12 12.26
CA GLN A 90 7.36 29.62 10.89
C GLN A 90 5.90 29.29 10.58
N GLN A 91 5.15 28.76 11.56
CA GLN A 91 3.72 28.51 11.39
C GLN A 91 2.94 29.83 11.31
N ARG A 92 3.24 30.81 12.17
CA ARG A 92 2.60 32.14 12.13
C ARG A 92 2.91 32.87 10.82
N SER A 93 4.15 32.83 10.33
CA SER A 93 4.52 33.47 9.07
C SER A 93 3.86 32.80 7.87
N LYS A 94 3.75 31.47 7.87
CA LYS A 94 2.96 30.73 6.86
C LYS A 94 1.50 31.14 6.87
N ALA A 95 0.86 31.21 8.05
CA ALA A 95 -0.53 31.65 8.16
C ALA A 95 -0.74 33.11 7.72
N GLN A 96 0.24 33.99 7.97
CA GLN A 96 0.20 35.37 7.46
C GLN A 96 0.33 35.42 5.93
N LEU A 97 1.21 34.62 5.34
CA LEU A 97 1.33 34.52 3.88
C LEU A 97 0.07 33.95 3.24
N GLU A 98 -0.56 32.97 3.88
CA GLU A 98 -1.83 32.39 3.42
C GLU A 98 -2.97 33.42 3.46
N ARG A 99 -3.12 34.15 4.57
CA ARG A 99 -4.08 35.27 4.66
C ARG A 99 -3.82 36.35 3.63
N LEU A 100 -2.56 36.69 3.36
CA LEU A 100 -2.21 37.66 2.32
C LEU A 100 -2.58 37.12 0.93
N LYS A 101 -2.36 35.83 0.67
CA LYS A 101 -2.78 35.18 -0.58
C LYS A 101 -4.30 35.21 -0.74
N GLU A 102 -5.06 34.92 0.31
CA GLU A 102 -6.51 35.01 0.31
C GLU A 102 -6.99 36.45 0.07
N GLN A 103 -6.38 37.44 0.71
CA GLN A 103 -6.71 38.85 0.49
C GLN A 103 -6.38 39.31 -0.92
N VAL A 104 -5.25 38.86 -1.49
CA VAL A 104 -4.90 39.13 -2.89
C VAL A 104 -5.89 38.46 -3.82
N ALA A 105 -6.26 37.20 -3.57
CA ALA A 105 -7.26 36.47 -4.36
C ALA A 105 -8.63 37.15 -4.29
N ALA A 106 -9.08 37.54 -3.11
CA ALA A 106 -10.33 38.27 -2.91
C ALA A 106 -10.32 39.64 -3.60
N LYS A 107 -9.19 40.36 -3.57
CA LYS A 107 -9.02 41.62 -4.30
C LYS A 107 -9.00 41.42 -5.82
N VAL A 108 -8.39 40.35 -6.32
CA VAL A 108 -8.41 39.99 -7.75
C VAL A 108 -9.84 39.64 -8.21
N GLN A 109 -10.59 38.90 -7.39
CA GLN A 109 -12.02 38.62 -7.63
C GLN A 109 -12.87 39.90 -7.60
N GLN A 110 -12.69 40.76 -6.58
CA GLN A 110 -13.41 42.03 -6.46
C GLN A 110 -13.06 43.01 -7.59
N ALA A 111 -11.81 43.00 -8.08
CA ALA A 111 -11.37 43.80 -9.21
C ALA A 111 -11.91 43.28 -10.55
N GLY A 112 -12.72 42.22 -10.57
CA GLY A 112 -13.32 41.68 -11.78
C GLY A 112 -12.29 41.15 -12.77
N MET A 113 -11.05 40.88 -12.33
CA MET A 113 -10.00 40.27 -13.13
C MET A 113 -10.19 38.74 -13.14
N GLN A 114 -11.43 38.33 -13.41
CA GLN A 114 -11.86 36.98 -13.70
C GLN A 114 -11.73 36.75 -15.20
N VAL A 115 -10.56 37.06 -15.76
CA VAL A 115 -10.25 36.77 -17.16
C VAL A 115 -9.29 35.59 -17.14
N ASP A 116 -9.81 34.43 -17.57
CA ASP A 116 -9.07 33.29 -18.07
C ASP A 116 -8.48 32.28 -17.06
N LEU A 117 -9.33 31.65 -16.25
CA LEU A 117 -9.14 30.23 -15.90
C LEU A 117 -10.24 29.33 -16.49
N ASP A 118 -10.98 29.83 -17.47
CA ASP A 118 -11.86 29.03 -18.33
C ASP A 118 -11.08 28.42 -19.49
N ILE A 119 -10.09 27.58 -19.18
CA ILE A 119 -9.50 26.70 -20.20
C ILE A 119 -10.60 25.75 -20.74
N SER A 120 -11.60 25.43 -19.91
CA SER A 120 -12.82 24.72 -20.33
C SER A 120 -13.63 25.49 -21.35
N ASP A 121 -13.82 26.80 -21.17
CA ASP A 121 -14.75 27.55 -22.02
C ASP A 121 -14.10 27.96 -23.34
N LYS A 122 -12.76 28.10 -23.37
CA LYS A 122 -12.02 28.21 -24.64
C LYS A 122 -12.05 26.89 -25.44
N ALA A 123 -12.09 25.73 -24.80
CA ALA A 123 -12.24 24.43 -25.48
C ALA A 123 -13.69 24.14 -25.91
N LEU A 124 -14.68 24.81 -25.32
CA LEU A 124 -16.10 24.69 -25.66
C LEU A 124 -16.59 25.69 -26.70
N LYS A 125 -15.74 26.63 -27.15
CA LYS A 125 -16.03 27.46 -28.32
C LYS A 125 -16.00 26.57 -29.55
N ARG A 126 -17.20 26.11 -29.96
CA ARG A 126 -17.39 25.44 -31.25
C ARG A 126 -16.91 26.40 -32.34
N GLU A 127 -15.92 25.98 -33.11
CA GLU A 127 -15.54 26.70 -34.32
C GLU A 127 -16.75 26.78 -35.25
N GLN A 128 -16.82 27.84 -36.06
CA GLN A 128 -17.86 27.92 -37.07
C GLN A 128 -17.72 26.72 -38.01
N PRO A 129 -18.82 26.04 -38.36
CA PRO A 129 -18.74 24.92 -39.29
C PRO A 129 -18.08 25.38 -40.60
N PRO A 130 -17.22 24.56 -41.22
CA PRO A 130 -16.61 24.89 -42.49
C PRO A 130 -17.66 25.07 -43.58
N VAL A 131 -17.34 25.85 -44.62
CA VAL A 131 -18.25 26.13 -45.76
C VAL A 131 -18.64 24.84 -46.48
N VAL A 132 -17.73 23.86 -46.53
CA VAL A 132 -17.97 22.53 -47.08
C VAL A 132 -17.56 21.47 -46.07
N GLU A 133 -18.42 20.47 -45.88
CA GLU A 133 -18.14 19.35 -45.00
C GLU A 133 -17.07 18.43 -45.64
N TRP A 134 -16.18 17.87 -44.82
CA TRP A 134 -15.01 17.12 -45.30
C TRP A 134 -15.35 15.86 -46.11
N TRP A 135 -16.54 15.29 -45.93
CA TRP A 135 -17.02 14.12 -46.68
C TRP A 135 -17.66 14.51 -48.02
N ASP A 136 -18.12 15.75 -48.17
CA ASP A 136 -18.64 16.33 -49.42
C ASP A 136 -17.53 16.93 -50.30
N ALA A 137 -16.42 17.37 -49.69
CA ALA A 137 -15.27 17.93 -50.39
C ALA A 137 -14.78 17.12 -51.62
N PRO A 138 -14.71 15.77 -51.60
CA PRO A 138 -14.33 15.00 -52.79
C PRO A 138 -15.46 14.87 -53.82
N LEU A 139 -16.72 15.08 -53.45
CA LEU A 139 -17.89 14.98 -54.33
C LEU A 139 -18.14 16.29 -55.10
N LEU A 140 -17.66 17.42 -54.58
CA LEU A 140 -17.84 18.75 -55.14
C LEU A 140 -16.64 19.14 -56.03
N PRO A 141 -16.86 19.49 -57.31
CA PRO A 141 -15.78 19.91 -58.21
C PRO A 141 -15.02 21.17 -57.74
N HIS A 142 -15.73 22.14 -57.17
CA HIS A 142 -15.19 23.44 -56.75
C HIS A 142 -15.12 23.63 -55.24
N GLN A 143 -15.35 22.57 -54.44
CA GLN A 143 -15.39 22.65 -52.97
C GLN A 143 -16.32 23.78 -52.46
N SER A 144 -17.43 24.01 -53.17
CA SER A 144 -18.54 24.90 -52.79
C SER A 144 -19.87 24.25 -53.16
N TYR A 145 -20.96 24.62 -52.48
CA TYR A 145 -22.32 24.15 -52.77
C TYR A 145 -23.04 24.97 -53.83
N ASP A 146 -22.39 25.98 -54.41
CA ASP A 146 -23.00 26.89 -55.38
C ASP A 146 -23.37 26.21 -56.72
N ASP A 147 -22.72 25.10 -57.05
CA ASP A 147 -22.84 24.40 -58.34
C ASP A 147 -23.87 23.26 -58.35
N LEU A 148 -24.89 23.34 -57.48
CA LEU A 148 -26.01 22.38 -57.48
C LEU A 148 -27.06 22.78 -58.54
N PRO A 149 -27.58 21.84 -59.35
CA PRO A 149 -27.43 20.38 -59.29
C PRO A 149 -26.19 19.83 -60.03
N ILE A 150 -25.53 18.84 -59.43
CA ILE A 150 -24.32 18.20 -60.00
C ILE A 150 -24.73 17.13 -61.03
N ASP A 151 -24.07 17.14 -62.19
CA ASP A 151 -24.26 16.11 -63.21
C ASP A 151 -23.73 14.73 -62.73
N PRO A 152 -24.55 13.66 -62.75
CA PRO A 152 -24.18 12.35 -62.21
C PRO A 152 -23.04 11.68 -63.00
N THR A 153 -22.77 12.12 -64.23
CA THR A 153 -21.66 11.63 -65.05
C THR A 153 -20.28 12.01 -64.49
N GLN A 154 -20.19 13.15 -63.78
CA GLN A 154 -18.95 13.65 -63.19
C GLN A 154 -18.54 12.87 -61.92
N LEU A 155 -19.51 12.23 -61.25
CA LEU A 155 -19.32 11.47 -60.00
C LEU A 155 -19.03 9.98 -60.22
N THR A 156 -19.01 9.50 -61.48
CA THR A 156 -18.90 8.07 -61.82
C THR A 156 -17.63 7.37 -61.31
N SER A 157 -16.57 8.12 -61.01
CA SER A 157 -15.34 7.58 -60.42
C SER A 157 -15.45 7.33 -58.90
N LEU A 158 -16.29 8.08 -58.20
CA LEU A 158 -16.43 8.04 -56.74
C LEU A 158 -17.71 7.32 -56.30
N VAL A 159 -18.81 7.54 -57.02
CA VAL A 159 -20.13 6.96 -56.75
C VAL A 159 -20.39 5.86 -57.76
N THR A 160 -20.51 4.63 -57.28
CA THR A 160 -20.82 3.45 -58.09
C THR A 160 -22.11 2.79 -57.58
N SER A 161 -22.68 1.88 -58.37
CA SER A 161 -23.85 1.08 -57.97
C SER A 161 -23.55 0.04 -56.87
N TYR A 162 -22.26 -0.17 -56.54
CA TYR A 162 -21.85 -1.17 -55.58
C TYR A 162 -21.93 -0.67 -54.14
N VAL A 163 -22.45 -1.51 -53.25
CA VAL A 163 -22.51 -1.26 -51.81
C VAL A 163 -21.28 -1.86 -51.13
N HIS A 164 -20.48 -1.01 -50.47
CA HIS A 164 -19.33 -1.46 -49.71
C HIS A 164 -19.75 -2.12 -48.39
N HIS A 165 -19.20 -3.31 -48.10
CA HIS A 165 -19.32 -3.95 -46.81
C HIS A 165 -18.04 -3.64 -46.01
N PRO A 166 -18.11 -2.81 -44.96
CA PRO A 166 -16.92 -2.39 -44.21
C PRO A 166 -16.25 -3.59 -43.53
N VAL A 167 -14.96 -3.44 -43.22
CA VAL A 167 -14.17 -4.47 -42.54
C VAL A 167 -14.79 -4.76 -41.17
N GLN A 168 -15.03 -6.05 -40.91
CA GLN A 168 -15.54 -6.51 -39.61
C GLN A 168 -14.45 -6.35 -38.55
N ILE A 169 -14.65 -5.43 -37.61
CA ILE A 169 -13.77 -5.24 -36.45
C ILE A 169 -14.26 -6.17 -35.34
N THR A 170 -13.36 -6.97 -34.75
CA THR A 170 -13.72 -7.81 -33.61
C THR A 170 -14.06 -6.93 -32.39
N PRO A 171 -15.04 -7.32 -31.56
CA PRO A 171 -15.33 -6.61 -30.33
C PRO A 171 -14.05 -6.47 -29.48
N PRO A 172 -13.74 -5.29 -28.94
CA PRO A 172 -12.53 -5.07 -28.15
C PRO A 172 -12.45 -5.94 -26.90
N ASN A 173 -13.60 -6.38 -26.37
CA ASN A 173 -13.72 -7.21 -25.17
C ASN A 173 -14.01 -8.69 -25.50
N GLU A 174 -13.85 -9.12 -26.75
CA GLU A 174 -14.04 -10.53 -27.09
C GLU A 174 -12.86 -11.35 -26.53
N ASN A 175 -13.12 -12.12 -25.48
CA ASN A 175 -12.14 -13.04 -24.92
C ASN A 175 -11.71 -14.03 -26.00
N THR A 176 -10.48 -13.90 -26.52
CA THR A 176 -9.91 -14.79 -27.55
C THR A 176 -9.86 -16.25 -27.09
N LYS A 177 -9.91 -16.48 -25.77
CA LYS A 177 -9.99 -17.82 -25.19
C LYS A 177 -11.45 -18.28 -25.18
N PRO A 178 -11.77 -19.46 -25.74
CA PRO A 178 -13.14 -19.98 -25.67
C PRO A 178 -13.56 -20.12 -24.21
N VAL A 179 -14.75 -19.62 -23.89
CA VAL A 179 -15.30 -19.70 -22.53
C VAL A 179 -15.56 -21.16 -22.19
N THR A 180 -14.63 -21.77 -21.44
CA THR A 180 -14.82 -23.13 -20.94
C THR A 180 -15.83 -23.10 -19.80
N ARG A 181 -16.98 -23.76 -19.99
CA ARG A 181 -17.96 -23.90 -18.91
C ARG A 181 -17.38 -24.86 -17.87
N ALA A 182 -17.22 -24.38 -16.64
CA ALA A 182 -16.78 -25.23 -15.54
C ALA A 182 -17.76 -26.40 -15.34
N LEU A 183 -17.27 -27.63 -15.49
CA LEU A 183 -18.06 -28.84 -15.28
C LEU A 183 -18.40 -28.97 -13.79
N ARG A 184 -19.69 -28.79 -13.46
CA ARG A 184 -20.17 -28.95 -12.08
C ARG A 184 -20.64 -30.38 -11.90
N LEU A 185 -20.02 -31.07 -10.96
CA LEU A 185 -20.42 -32.43 -10.59
C LEU A 185 -21.61 -32.40 -9.62
N THR A 186 -22.47 -33.39 -9.72
CA THR A 186 -23.55 -33.60 -8.74
C THR A 186 -22.99 -34.09 -7.39
N LYS A 187 -23.79 -34.00 -6.33
CA LYS A 187 -23.39 -34.51 -4.99
C LYS A 187 -23.11 -36.03 -5.01
N THR A 188 -23.79 -36.79 -5.87
CA THR A 188 -23.60 -38.23 -6.02
C THR A 188 -22.29 -38.54 -6.75
N GLU A 189 -21.98 -37.82 -7.82
CA GLU A 189 -20.73 -37.93 -8.57
C GLU A 189 -19.52 -37.52 -7.73
N THR A 190 -19.58 -36.38 -7.04
CA THR A 190 -18.51 -35.95 -6.12
C THR A 190 -18.27 -36.99 -5.03
N LYS A 191 -19.33 -37.59 -4.48
CA LYS A 191 -19.22 -38.70 -3.51
C LYS A 191 -18.67 -39.98 -4.14
N LYS A 192 -18.96 -40.26 -5.42
CA LYS A 192 -18.40 -41.42 -6.16
C LYS A 192 -16.91 -41.22 -6.41
N LEU A 193 -16.51 -40.07 -6.93
CA LEU A 193 -15.12 -39.70 -7.21
C LEU A 193 -14.27 -39.72 -5.93
N ARG A 194 -14.76 -39.13 -4.84
CA ARG A 194 -14.07 -39.18 -3.53
C ARG A 194 -13.91 -40.61 -3.02
N ARG A 195 -14.90 -41.48 -3.21
CA ARG A 195 -14.83 -42.89 -2.80
C ARG A 195 -13.83 -43.68 -3.63
N GLN A 196 -13.81 -43.48 -4.96
CA GLN A 196 -12.84 -44.10 -5.86
C GLN A 196 -11.40 -43.68 -5.50
N ARG A 197 -11.12 -42.37 -5.39
CA ARG A 197 -9.79 -41.86 -4.99
C ARG A 197 -9.33 -42.42 -3.64
N ARG A 198 -10.23 -42.50 -2.66
CA ARG A 198 -9.89 -43.10 -1.35
C ARG A 198 -9.63 -44.59 -1.44
N ARG A 199 -10.36 -45.32 -2.27
CA ARG A 199 -10.16 -46.76 -2.49
C ARG A 199 -8.80 -47.02 -3.16
N GLU A 200 -8.46 -46.24 -4.18
CA GLU A 200 -7.17 -46.29 -4.86
C GLU A 200 -6.03 -46.00 -3.89
N MET A 201 -6.08 -44.88 -3.16
CA MET A 201 -5.07 -44.54 -2.15
C MET A 201 -4.89 -45.61 -1.06
N LEU A 202 -5.98 -46.25 -0.61
CA LEU A 202 -5.91 -47.33 0.37
C LEU A 202 -5.33 -48.61 -0.23
N LYS A 203 -5.72 -48.94 -1.47
CA LYS A 203 -5.19 -50.09 -2.20
C LYS A 203 -3.68 -49.93 -2.43
N ASP A 204 -3.25 -48.76 -2.91
CA ASP A 204 -1.83 -48.44 -3.10
C ASP A 204 -1.05 -48.55 -1.78
N LYS A 205 -1.63 -48.10 -0.66
CA LYS A 205 -1.00 -48.25 0.66
C LYS A 205 -0.90 -49.71 1.08
N GLN A 206 -1.96 -50.50 0.90
CA GLN A 206 -1.97 -51.93 1.21
C GLN A 206 -0.97 -52.70 0.34
N ASP A 207 -0.89 -52.38 -0.95
CA ASP A 207 0.03 -53.01 -1.89
C ASP A 207 1.48 -52.67 -1.51
N LYS A 208 1.77 -51.42 -1.11
CA LYS A 208 3.09 -51.03 -0.55
C LYS A 208 3.44 -51.79 0.73
N ILE A 209 2.48 -52.05 1.61
CA ILE A 209 2.69 -52.85 2.83
C ILE A 209 2.93 -54.32 2.45
N ARG A 210 2.14 -54.88 1.52
CA ARG A 210 2.29 -56.26 1.03
C ARG A 210 3.65 -56.48 0.37
N LEU A 211 4.15 -55.49 -0.35
CA LEU A 211 5.48 -55.50 -0.97
C LEU A 211 6.61 -55.23 0.04
N GLY A 212 6.31 -54.91 1.30
CA GLY A 212 7.30 -54.64 2.35
C GLY A 212 7.97 -53.26 2.27
N LEU A 213 7.51 -52.36 1.39
CA LEU A 213 8.05 -51.00 1.27
C LEU A 213 7.62 -50.10 2.42
N LEU A 214 6.47 -50.41 3.04
CA LEU A 214 5.97 -49.70 4.21
C LEU A 214 5.67 -50.69 5.34
N PRO A 215 6.10 -50.43 6.58
CA PRO A 215 5.66 -51.22 7.72
C PRO A 215 4.14 -51.04 7.93
N PRO A 216 3.47 -52.04 8.52
CA PRO A 216 2.06 -51.89 8.91
C PRO A 216 1.89 -50.75 9.92
N ASP A 217 0.84 -49.95 9.75
CA ASP A 217 0.57 -48.85 10.68
C ASP A 217 0.31 -49.39 12.11
N PRO A 218 0.93 -48.80 13.15
CA PRO A 218 0.64 -49.18 14.53
C PRO A 218 -0.81 -48.83 14.93
N PRO A 219 -1.40 -49.53 15.92
CA PRO A 219 -2.76 -49.27 16.36
C PRO A 219 -2.88 -47.88 16.97
N LYS A 220 -3.91 -47.12 16.58
CA LYS A 220 -4.15 -45.77 17.09
C LYS A 220 -4.69 -45.81 18.52
N VAL A 221 -3.85 -45.54 19.51
CA VAL A 221 -4.26 -45.52 20.93
C VAL A 221 -4.80 -44.14 21.32
N LYS A 222 -5.89 -44.12 22.09
CA LYS A 222 -6.44 -42.91 22.73
C LYS A 222 -6.48 -43.16 24.24
N ILE A 223 -6.45 -42.11 25.06
CA ILE A 223 -6.60 -42.23 26.52
C ILE A 223 -7.89 -43.00 26.88
N SER A 224 -8.99 -42.74 26.17
CA SER A 224 -10.26 -43.47 26.34
C SER A 224 -10.17 -44.97 26.02
N ASN A 225 -9.25 -45.37 25.14
CA ASN A 225 -9.10 -46.75 24.66
C ASN A 225 -7.86 -47.43 25.25
N LEU A 226 -7.18 -46.77 26.18
CA LEU A 226 -5.87 -47.18 26.69
C LEU A 226 -5.93 -48.56 27.35
N MET A 227 -6.85 -48.76 28.30
CA MET A 227 -7.02 -50.04 28.99
C MET A 227 -7.49 -51.18 28.07
N ARG A 228 -8.19 -50.86 26.98
CA ARG A 228 -8.68 -51.89 26.05
C ARG A 228 -7.58 -52.38 25.09
N VAL A 229 -6.63 -51.52 24.74
CA VAL A 229 -5.60 -51.82 23.72
C VAL A 229 -4.27 -52.20 24.35
N LEU A 230 -3.91 -51.57 25.47
CA LEU A 230 -2.65 -51.78 26.18
C LEU A 230 -2.90 -52.21 27.63
N GLY A 231 -3.99 -52.97 27.89
CA GLY A 231 -4.42 -53.35 29.23
C GLY A 231 -3.31 -54.00 30.05
N ASP A 232 -2.64 -55.00 29.49
CA ASP A 232 -1.58 -55.75 30.18
C ASP A 232 -0.38 -54.86 30.54
N GLU A 233 0.02 -53.95 29.65
CA GLU A 233 1.09 -52.97 29.91
C GLU A 233 0.65 -51.86 30.88
N ALA A 234 -0.61 -51.44 30.80
CA ALA A 234 -1.17 -50.37 31.61
C ALA A 234 -1.46 -50.79 33.05
N ILE A 235 -1.70 -52.08 33.31
CA ILE A 235 -1.82 -52.65 34.65
C ILE A 235 -0.47 -52.60 35.38
N LEU A 236 0.63 -52.84 34.66
CA LEU A 236 1.98 -52.80 35.21
C LEU A 236 2.42 -51.36 35.54
N ASP A 237 2.36 -50.44 34.57
CA ASP A 237 2.80 -49.05 34.73
C ASP A 237 1.80 -48.05 34.10
N PRO A 238 0.72 -47.65 34.81
CA PRO A 238 -0.35 -46.85 34.21
C PRO A 238 0.12 -45.46 33.75
N THR A 239 0.97 -44.79 34.54
CA THR A 239 1.47 -43.44 34.23
C THR A 239 2.39 -43.43 33.02
N LYS A 240 3.22 -44.48 32.84
CA LYS A 240 4.17 -44.59 31.73
C LYS A 240 3.43 -44.82 30.40
N VAL A 241 2.43 -45.70 30.42
CA VAL A 241 1.60 -45.97 29.24
C VAL A 241 0.74 -44.75 28.89
N GLU A 242 0.17 -44.07 29.89
CA GLU A 242 -0.56 -42.81 29.65
C GLU A 242 0.34 -41.73 29.03
N ALA A 243 1.54 -41.53 29.58
CA ALA A 243 2.49 -40.56 29.04
C ALA A 243 2.90 -40.89 27.59
N LYS A 244 3.09 -42.17 27.27
CA LYS A 244 3.38 -42.63 25.90
C LYS A 244 2.21 -42.32 24.95
N VAL A 245 0.98 -42.60 25.36
CA VAL A 245 -0.23 -42.33 24.56
C VAL A 245 -0.47 -40.82 24.38
N ARG A 246 -0.23 -40.01 25.43
CA ARG A 246 -0.28 -38.54 25.34
C ARG A 246 0.75 -38.01 24.36
N LYS A 247 1.99 -38.48 24.42
CA LYS A 247 3.04 -38.14 23.44
C LYS A 247 2.63 -38.53 22.01
N GLU A 248 2.06 -39.72 21.81
CA GLU A 248 1.59 -40.13 20.47
C GLU A 248 0.43 -39.25 19.98
N MET A 249 -0.50 -38.88 20.87
CA MET A 249 -1.59 -37.95 20.55
C MET A 249 -1.06 -36.56 20.17
N GLU A 250 -0.10 -36.03 20.92
CA GLU A 250 0.56 -34.76 20.65
C GLU A 250 1.32 -34.81 19.32
N MET A 251 2.08 -35.88 19.06
CA MET A 251 2.75 -36.10 17.79
C MET A 251 1.75 -36.13 16.62
N ARG A 252 0.60 -36.80 16.79
CA ARG A 252 -0.46 -36.80 15.75
C ARG A 252 -1.04 -35.42 15.51
N GLN A 253 -1.24 -34.62 16.56
CA GLN A 253 -1.72 -33.25 16.45
C GLN A 253 -0.68 -32.35 15.77
N ARG A 254 0.58 -32.45 16.19
CA ARG A 254 1.70 -31.73 15.60
C ARG A 254 1.86 -32.05 14.12
N MET A 255 1.83 -33.32 13.71
CA MET A 255 1.90 -33.72 12.29
C MET A 255 0.74 -33.15 11.46
N HIS A 256 -0.47 -33.08 12.02
CA HIS A 256 -1.60 -32.45 11.37
C HIS A 256 -1.38 -30.95 11.17
N ASP A 257 -0.88 -30.26 12.20
CA ASP A 257 -0.64 -28.83 12.19
C ASP A 257 0.53 -28.46 11.27
N GLU A 258 1.60 -29.26 11.26
CA GLU A 258 2.72 -29.16 10.32
C GLU A 258 2.26 -29.38 8.88
N ALA A 259 1.42 -30.38 8.60
CA ALA A 259 0.86 -30.62 7.26
C ALA A 259 -0.10 -29.50 6.81
N ASN A 260 -0.77 -28.82 7.74
CA ASN A 260 -1.58 -27.63 7.44
C ASN A 260 -0.68 -26.41 7.20
N ALA A 261 0.37 -26.24 8.00
CA ALA A 261 1.34 -25.16 7.84
C ALA A 261 2.09 -25.28 6.50
N ALA A 262 2.50 -26.48 6.11
CA ALA A 262 3.16 -26.74 4.82
C ALA A 262 2.25 -26.45 3.61
N ARG A 263 0.92 -26.64 3.75
CA ARG A 263 -0.06 -26.30 2.70
C ARG A 263 -0.50 -24.83 2.73
N LYS A 264 -0.16 -24.08 3.77
CA LYS A 264 -0.58 -22.70 3.94
C LYS A 264 0.27 -21.81 3.05
N LEU A 265 -0.38 -21.09 2.15
CA LEU A 265 0.27 -20.10 1.28
C LEU A 265 1.08 -19.10 2.11
N THR A 266 2.31 -18.84 1.69
CA THR A 266 3.14 -17.80 2.31
C THR A 266 2.53 -16.42 2.05
N PRO A 267 2.85 -15.40 2.87
CA PRO A 267 2.33 -14.04 2.65
C PRO A 267 2.64 -13.51 1.24
N ASP A 268 3.82 -13.84 0.71
CA ASP A 268 4.25 -13.40 -0.62
C ASP A 268 3.54 -14.16 -1.74
N GLU A 269 3.36 -15.48 -1.61
CA GLU A 269 2.54 -16.26 -2.56
C GLU A 269 1.08 -15.78 -2.59
N ARG A 270 0.54 -15.38 -1.43
CA ARG A 270 -0.81 -14.81 -1.36
C ARG A 270 -0.90 -13.48 -2.10
N ARG A 271 0.08 -12.59 -1.91
CA ARG A 271 0.16 -11.31 -2.65
C ARG A 271 0.27 -11.56 -4.15
N ASN A 272 1.15 -12.46 -4.56
CA ASN A 272 1.34 -12.81 -5.97
C ASN A 272 0.06 -13.36 -6.60
N LYS A 273 -0.69 -14.21 -5.88
CA LYS A 273 -1.98 -14.72 -6.34
C LYS A 273 -3.03 -13.61 -6.50
N THR A 274 -3.07 -12.64 -5.58
CA THR A 274 -3.96 -11.48 -5.69
C THR A 274 -3.59 -10.57 -6.86
N VAL A 275 -2.29 -10.29 -7.04
CA VAL A 275 -1.80 -9.47 -8.16
C VAL A 275 -2.05 -10.16 -9.50
N ALA A 276 -1.82 -11.46 -9.61
CA ALA A 276 -2.15 -12.22 -10.81
C ALA A 276 -3.64 -12.12 -11.15
N LYS A 277 -4.51 -12.30 -10.15
CA LYS A 277 -5.96 -12.14 -10.35
C LYS A 277 -6.33 -10.72 -10.81
N GLN A 278 -5.76 -9.68 -10.19
CA GLN A 278 -6.03 -8.30 -10.60
C GLN A 278 -5.59 -8.01 -12.03
N LYS A 279 -4.47 -8.59 -12.48
CA LYS A 279 -4.02 -8.47 -13.87
C LYS A 279 -4.97 -9.18 -14.85
N GLU A 280 -5.39 -10.41 -14.52
CA GLU A 280 -6.38 -11.14 -15.30
C GLU A 280 -7.71 -10.37 -15.41
N ASP A 281 -8.15 -9.74 -14.31
CA ASP A 281 -9.37 -8.92 -14.29
C ASP A 281 -9.17 -7.63 -15.14
N GLN A 282 -7.99 -6.99 -15.08
CA GLN A 282 -7.65 -5.81 -15.90
C GLN A 282 -7.64 -6.12 -17.40
N ASP A 283 -7.14 -7.29 -17.80
CA ASP A 283 -7.09 -7.73 -19.20
C ASP A 283 -8.50 -7.95 -19.78
N ALA A 284 -9.49 -8.30 -18.94
CA ALA A 284 -10.87 -8.51 -19.36
C ALA A 284 -11.67 -7.20 -19.55
N GLY A 285 -11.23 -6.11 -18.91
CA GLY A 285 -11.86 -4.79 -18.98
C GLY A 285 -11.73 -4.00 -17.67
N ILE A 286 -11.83 -2.68 -17.76
CA ILE A 286 -11.73 -1.79 -16.59
C ILE A 286 -13.09 -1.17 -16.31
N GLU A 287 -13.68 -1.49 -15.17
CA GLU A 287 -14.87 -0.81 -14.64
C GLU A 287 -14.42 0.43 -13.84
N ALA A 288 -14.90 1.61 -14.23
CA ALA A 288 -14.58 2.86 -13.56
C ALA A 288 -15.82 3.42 -12.84
N ALA A 289 -15.67 3.74 -11.56
CA ALA A 289 -16.69 4.44 -10.78
C ALA A 289 -16.23 5.88 -10.50
N VAL A 290 -17.07 6.86 -10.84
CA VAL A 290 -16.80 8.29 -10.65
C VAL A 290 -17.59 8.81 -9.47
N PHE A 291 -16.90 9.35 -8.46
CA PHE A 291 -17.52 9.90 -7.26
C PHE A 291 -17.33 11.41 -7.19
N LYS A 292 -18.42 12.15 -7.02
CA LYS A 292 -18.38 13.57 -6.65
C LYS A 292 -18.61 13.66 -5.15
N TYR A 293 -17.64 14.17 -4.41
CA TYR A 293 -17.81 14.53 -3.01
C TYR A 293 -17.89 16.06 -2.90
N GLY A 294 -18.93 16.56 -2.21
CA GLY A 294 -19.00 17.95 -1.80
C GLY A 294 -18.38 18.07 -0.41
N GLN A 295 -17.44 19.01 -0.21
CA GLN A 295 -17.19 19.50 1.13
C GLN A 295 -18.42 20.33 1.58
N PRO A 296 -18.86 20.19 2.84
CA PRO A 296 -19.96 21.00 3.38
C PRO A 296 -19.62 22.50 3.38
#